data_AF-A0A318EUY7-F1
#
_entry.id   AF-A0A318EUY7-F1
#
_cell.length_a   1.000
_cell.length_b   1.000
_cell.length_c   1.000
_cell.angle_alpha   90.00
_cell.angle_beta   90.00
_cell.angle_gamma   90.00
#
_symmetry.space_group_name_H-M   'P 1'
#
loop_
_entity.id
_entity.type
_entity.pdbx_description
1 polymer ?
#
loop_
_entity_poly.entity_id
_entity_poly.type
_entity_poly.pdbx_seq_one_letter_code
_entity_poly.pdbx_strand_id
1 'polypeptide(L)'
;MKQSMKQKKMNNKGFSLVELIIVIAIMAVLVGILAPQYIKYVENSRISADKTTVDQVASAIQTALANETVTAEITGDVTITFSGSVLTAVGGTELTSAVKETIDLSKTAMKSKAFKTAATNPTITIKQSDLTVTTDYKGY
;
A
#
# COMPACT_ATOMS: atom_id res chain seq x y z
N MET A 1 63.97 -2.18 -45.07
CA MET A 1 63.32 -2.44 -43.77
C MET A 1 61.84 -2.77 -44.03
N LYS A 2 61.40 -4.02 -43.87
CA LYS A 2 59.98 -4.40 -43.89
C LYS A 2 59.59 -4.79 -42.47
N GLN A 3 58.86 -3.93 -41.76
CA GLN A 3 58.25 -4.27 -40.48
C GLN A 3 57.00 -5.11 -40.78
N SER A 4 57.03 -6.39 -40.40
CA SER A 4 55.83 -7.24 -40.41
C SER A 4 55.03 -6.98 -39.14
N MET A 5 53.91 -6.28 -39.29
CA MET A 5 52.94 -6.10 -38.20
C MET A 5 52.34 -7.47 -37.87
N LYS A 6 52.77 -8.07 -36.75
CA LYS A 6 52.16 -9.28 -36.19
C LYS A 6 50.73 -8.94 -35.75
N GLN A 7 49.74 -9.28 -36.57
CA GLN A 7 48.33 -9.18 -36.17
C GLN A 7 48.08 -10.14 -35.01
N LYS A 8 47.91 -9.59 -33.81
CA LYS A 8 47.50 -10.30 -32.60
C LYS A 8 46.07 -10.81 -32.82
N LYS A 9 45.90 -12.09 -33.17
CA LYS A 9 44.57 -12.72 -33.24
C LYS A 9 43.91 -12.63 -31.87
N MET A 10 42.93 -11.73 -31.74
CA MET A 10 42.07 -11.66 -30.57
C MET A 10 41.20 -12.92 -30.59
N ASN A 11 41.46 -13.84 -29.65
CA ASN A 11 40.66 -15.04 -29.49
C ASN A 11 39.34 -14.63 -28.83
N ASN A 12 38.36 -14.27 -29.64
CA ASN A 12 36.99 -14.04 -29.18
C ASN A 12 36.39 -15.39 -28.79
N LYS A 13 36.72 -15.86 -27.58
CA LYS A 13 35.99 -16.92 -26.88
C LYS A 13 34.63 -16.36 -26.47
N GLY A 14 33.75 -16.16 -27.45
CA GLY A 14 32.35 -15.86 -27.20
C GLY A 14 31.71 -17.07 -26.52
N PHE A 15 30.74 -16.79 -25.64
CA PHE A 15 29.88 -17.80 -25.02
C PHE A 15 29.30 -18.73 -26.10
N SER A 16 29.27 -20.04 -25.83
CA SER A 16 28.61 -20.99 -26.72
C SER A 16 27.11 -20.70 -26.76
N LEU A 17 26.49 -20.88 -27.93
CA LEU A 17 25.03 -20.81 -28.06
C LEU A 17 24.34 -21.79 -27.11
N VAL A 18 24.96 -22.96 -26.86
CA VAL A 18 24.45 -23.97 -25.92
C VAL A 18 24.46 -23.46 -24.47
N GLU A 19 25.51 -22.73 -24.09
CA GLU A 19 25.59 -22.16 -22.74
C GLU A 19 24.52 -21.08 -22.53
N LEU A 20 24.23 -20.27 -23.54
CA LEU A 20 23.20 -19.24 -23.47
C LEU A 20 21.78 -19.85 -23.36
N ILE A 21 21.46 -20.90 -24.14
CA ILE A 21 20.13 -21.53 -24.09
C ILE A 21 19.85 -22.20 -22.74
N ILE A 22 20.88 -22.75 -22.09
CA ILE A 22 20.72 -23.38 -20.76
C ILE A 22 20.44 -22.30 -19.72
N VAL A 23 21.10 -21.13 -19.79
CA VAL A 23 20.85 -20.03 -18.86
C VAL A 23 19.41 -19.52 -18.97
N ILE A 24 18.91 -19.25 -20.19
CA ILE A 24 17.52 -18.79 -20.36
C ILE A 24 16.52 -19.85 -19.90
N ALA A 25 16.83 -21.15 -20.08
CA ALA A 25 15.97 -22.24 -19.63
C ALA A 25 15.84 -22.26 -18.11
N ILE A 26 16.95 -22.13 -17.38
CA ILE A 26 16.92 -22.09 -15.90
C ILE A 26 16.23 -20.81 -15.41
N MET A 27 16.52 -19.65 -16.01
CA MET A 27 15.86 -18.39 -15.66
C MET A 27 14.35 -18.44 -15.89
N ALA A 28 13.88 -19.08 -16.98
CA ALA A 28 12.46 -19.27 -17.24
C ALA A 28 11.77 -20.09 -16.16
N VAL A 29 12.40 -21.18 -15.70
CA VAL A 29 11.87 -22.02 -14.60
C VAL A 29 11.80 -21.23 -13.29
N LEU A 30 12.88 -20.50 -12.94
CA LEU A 30 12.93 -19.70 -11.71
C LEU A 30 11.86 -18.60 -11.69
N VAL A 31 11.70 -17.86 -12.79
CA VAL A 31 10.67 -16.82 -12.91
C VAL A 31 9.27 -17.43 -12.83
N GLY A 32 9.04 -18.60 -13.44
CA GLY A 32 7.76 -19.29 -13.40
C GLY A 32 7.27 -19.60 -11.98
N ILE A 33 8.18 -20.02 -11.09
CA ILE A 33 7.86 -20.33 -9.69
C ILE A 33 7.74 -19.04 -8.85
N LEU A 34 8.64 -18.07 -9.07
CA LEU A 34 8.71 -16.86 -8.25
C LEU A 34 7.60 -15.85 -8.54
N ALA A 35 7.11 -15.77 -9.78
CA ALA A 35 6.09 -14.81 -10.17
C ALA A 35 4.82 -14.80 -9.28
N PRO A 36 4.13 -15.93 -9.03
CA PRO A 36 2.93 -15.93 -8.17
C PRO A 36 3.24 -15.56 -6.72
N GLN A 37 4.39 -16.01 -6.19
CA GLN A 37 4.82 -15.68 -4.83
C GLN A 37 5.11 -14.19 -4.69
N TYR A 38 5.81 -13.61 -5.66
CA TYR A 38 6.13 -12.19 -5.67
C TYR A 38 4.86 -11.32 -5.72
N ILE A 39 3.88 -11.69 -6.56
CA ILE A 39 2.59 -10.97 -6.63
C ILE A 39 1.88 -10.98 -5.27
N LYS A 40 1.84 -12.13 -4.58
CA LYS A 40 1.23 -12.24 -3.25
C LYS A 40 1.99 -11.40 -2.21
N TYR A 41 3.31 -11.39 -2.25
CA TYR A 41 4.13 -10.58 -1.35
C TYR A 41 3.88 -9.08 -1.52
N VAL A 42 3.85 -8.60 -2.77
CA VAL A 42 3.55 -7.19 -3.08
C VAL A 42 2.14 -6.82 -2.61
N GLU A 43 1.17 -7.72 -2.77
CA GLU A 43 -0.20 -7.48 -2.28
C GLU A 43 -0.26 -7.40 -0.75
N ASN A 44 0.39 -8.32 -0.04
CA ASN A 44 0.46 -8.28 1.43
C ASN A 44 1.16 -7.01 1.92
N SER A 45 2.22 -6.56 1.24
CA SER A 45 2.88 -5.29 1.56
C SER A 45 1.94 -4.10 1.43
N ARG A 46 1.10 -4.08 0.38
CA ARG A 46 0.06 -3.05 0.20
C ARG A 46 -1.01 -3.12 1.28
N ILE A 47 -1.46 -4.32 1.65
CA ILE A 47 -2.44 -4.49 2.74
C ILE A 47 -1.89 -3.91 4.04
N SER A 48 -0.64 -4.23 4.41
CA SER A 48 -0.02 -3.68 5.62
C SER A 48 0.14 -2.15 5.58
N ALA A 49 0.52 -1.59 4.43
CA ALA A 49 0.62 -0.14 4.26
C ALA A 49 -0.75 0.56 4.35
N ASP A 50 -1.79 -0.06 3.77
CA ASP A 50 -3.16 0.42 3.87
C ASP A 50 -3.66 0.37 5.33
N LYS A 51 -3.42 -0.72 6.07
CA LYS A 51 -3.73 -0.82 7.52
C LYS A 51 -3.05 0.31 8.31
N THR A 52 -1.77 0.52 8.06
CA THR A 52 -1.01 1.64 8.68
C THR A 52 -1.68 2.99 8.39
N THR A 53 -2.15 3.21 7.17
CA THR A 53 -2.84 4.45 6.79
C THR A 53 -4.17 4.61 7.53
N VAL A 54 -4.94 3.54 7.68
CA VAL A 54 -6.20 3.55 8.44
C VAL A 54 -5.92 3.82 9.92
N ASP A 55 -4.94 3.14 10.52
CA ASP A 55 -4.57 3.33 11.93
C ASP A 55 -4.04 4.75 12.22
N GLN A 56 -3.32 5.35 11.27
CA GLN A 56 -2.92 6.75 11.35
C GLN A 56 -4.16 7.66 11.42
N VAL A 57 -5.14 7.47 10.53
CA VAL A 57 -6.39 8.24 10.56
C VAL A 57 -7.17 8.00 11.86
N ALA A 58 -7.24 6.76 12.35
CA ALA A 58 -7.85 6.45 13.64
C ALA A 58 -7.18 7.18 14.80
N SER A 59 -5.85 7.26 14.80
CA SER A 59 -5.07 7.98 15.81
C SER A 59 -5.29 9.50 15.75
N ALA A 60 -5.38 10.05 14.54
CA ALA A 60 -5.71 11.47 14.34
C ALA A 60 -7.13 11.78 14.82
N ILE A 61 -8.10 10.89 14.57
CA ILE A 61 -9.47 11.01 15.08
C ILE A 61 -9.46 10.98 16.61
N GLN A 62 -8.78 10.02 17.23
CA GLN A 62 -8.67 9.95 18.71
C GLN A 62 -8.09 11.23 19.31
N THR A 63 -7.09 11.82 18.64
CA THR A 63 -6.51 13.09 19.05
C THR A 63 -7.51 14.25 18.88
N ALA A 64 -8.24 14.30 17.76
CA ALA A 64 -9.25 15.32 17.50
C ALA A 64 -10.43 15.27 18.47
N LEU A 65 -10.80 14.07 18.93
CA LEU A 65 -11.88 13.87 19.92
C LEU A 65 -11.53 14.40 21.33
N ALA A 66 -10.30 14.85 21.58
CA ALA A 66 -9.98 15.58 22.80
C ALA A 66 -10.53 17.03 22.81
N ASN A 67 -10.98 17.54 21.65
CA ASN A 67 -11.56 18.86 21.52
C ASN A 67 -13.09 18.83 21.71
N GLU A 68 -13.60 19.61 22.66
CA GLU A 68 -15.03 19.70 22.96
C GLU A 68 -15.88 20.11 21.74
N THR A 69 -15.40 21.01 20.88
CA THR A 69 -16.15 21.43 19.67
C THR A 69 -16.32 20.28 18.68
N VAL A 70 -15.30 19.42 18.56
CA VAL A 70 -15.35 18.22 17.74
C VAL A 70 -16.31 17.21 18.34
N THR A 71 -16.24 16.96 19.66
CA THR A 71 -17.14 16.00 20.32
C THR A 71 -18.61 16.43 20.29
N ALA A 72 -18.88 17.74 20.37
CA ALA A 72 -20.23 18.28 20.29
C ALA A 72 -20.88 18.09 18.90
N GLU A 73 -20.08 17.93 17.85
CA GLU A 73 -20.55 17.63 16.49
C GLU A 73 -21.02 16.16 16.36
N ILE A 74 -20.53 15.25 17.23
CA ILE A 74 -20.85 13.83 17.19
C ILE A 74 -22.23 13.59 17.81
N THR A 75 -23.26 13.72 16.98
CA THR A 75 -24.68 13.55 17.36
C THR A 75 -25.23 12.14 17.10
N GLY A 76 -24.40 11.25 16.56
CA GLY A 76 -24.68 9.83 16.32
C GLY A 76 -23.40 9.08 15.98
N ASP A 77 -23.49 7.75 15.88
CA ASP A 77 -22.34 6.93 15.48
C ASP A 77 -21.83 7.34 14.09
N VAL A 78 -20.53 7.59 13.99
CA VAL A 78 -19.87 7.97 12.74
C VAL A 78 -19.12 6.76 12.21
N THR A 79 -19.42 6.36 10.98
CA THR A 79 -18.68 5.29 10.28
C THR A 79 -17.98 5.84 9.06
N ILE A 80 -16.67 5.69 9.04
CA ILE A 80 -15.77 6.16 7.98
C ILE A 80 -15.32 4.92 7.22
N THR A 81 -15.52 4.91 5.90
CA THR A 81 -15.18 3.76 5.05
C THR A 81 -14.01 4.10 4.14
N PHE A 82 -12.98 3.28 4.17
CA PHE A 82 -11.81 3.41 3.31
C PHE A 82 -11.98 2.57 2.04
N SER A 83 -11.66 3.14 0.89
CA SER A 83 -11.82 2.48 -0.40
C SER A 83 -10.67 2.81 -1.35
N GLY A 84 -10.79 2.40 -2.61
CA GLY A 84 -9.82 2.82 -3.64
C GLY A 84 -9.82 4.33 -3.93
N SER A 85 -10.81 5.07 -3.41
CA SER A 85 -10.91 6.51 -3.51
C SER A 85 -10.34 7.20 -2.28
N VAL A 86 -9.84 8.42 -2.48
CA VAL A 86 -9.37 9.30 -1.42
C VAL A 86 -10.52 9.68 -0.47
N LEU A 87 -10.28 9.70 0.84
CA LEU A 87 -11.23 10.28 1.79
C LEU A 87 -11.29 11.80 1.62
N THR A 88 -12.50 12.33 1.52
CA THR A 88 -12.74 13.78 1.47
C THR A 88 -13.19 14.34 2.82
N ALA A 89 -13.75 13.48 3.68
CA ALA A 89 -14.21 13.77 5.02
C ALA A 89 -14.06 12.53 5.93
N VAL A 90 -13.99 12.76 7.24
CA VAL A 90 -13.90 11.73 8.29
C VAL A 90 -15.05 11.86 9.31
N GLY A 91 -16.17 12.43 8.89
CA GLY A 91 -17.31 12.77 9.74
C GLY A 91 -17.82 14.16 9.39
N GLY A 92 -18.18 14.94 10.40
CA GLY A 92 -18.55 16.34 10.24
C GLY A 92 -17.38 17.27 9.90
N THR A 93 -17.68 18.56 9.82
CA THR A 93 -16.74 19.60 9.35
C THR A 93 -15.65 19.89 10.37
N GLU A 94 -15.99 19.92 11.66
CA GLU A 94 -15.03 20.18 12.74
C GLU A 94 -14.05 19.00 12.87
N LEU A 95 -14.58 17.78 12.92
CA LEU A 95 -13.75 16.57 12.95
C LEU A 95 -12.85 16.46 11.71
N THR A 96 -13.41 16.73 10.53
CA THR A 96 -12.65 16.69 9.28
C THR A 96 -11.54 17.74 9.23
N SER A 97 -11.78 18.93 9.77
CA SER A 97 -10.77 19.98 9.82
C SER A 97 -9.65 19.62 10.79
N ALA A 98 -9.99 19.19 12.01
CA ALA A 98 -9.01 18.77 13.02
C ALA A 98 -8.12 17.61 12.54
N VAL A 99 -8.69 16.62 11.85
CA VAL A 99 -7.90 15.51 11.29
C VAL A 99 -6.98 15.99 10.16
N LYS A 100 -7.40 16.93 9.33
CA LYS A 100 -6.57 17.49 8.24
C LYS A 100 -5.36 18.29 8.75
N GLU A 101 -5.39 18.79 9.98
CA GLU A 101 -4.23 19.44 10.59
C GLU A 101 -3.09 18.46 10.89
N THR A 102 -3.43 17.18 11.11
CA THR A 102 -2.46 16.15 11.52
C THR A 102 -2.12 15.17 10.40
N ILE A 103 -3.03 14.93 9.45
CA ILE A 103 -2.86 13.97 8.36
C ILE A 103 -3.35 14.52 7.03
N ASP A 104 -2.56 14.26 5.98
CA ASP A 104 -2.95 14.49 4.59
C ASP A 104 -3.92 13.42 4.10
N LEU A 105 -5.22 13.74 4.12
CA LEU A 105 -6.26 12.82 3.64
C LEU A 105 -6.11 12.45 2.16
N SER A 106 -5.38 13.21 1.34
CA SER A 106 -5.16 12.88 -0.08
C SER A 106 -4.43 11.54 -0.30
N LYS A 107 -3.75 11.04 0.74
CA LYS A 107 -2.98 9.79 0.72
C LYS A 107 -3.75 8.57 1.23
N THR A 108 -5.04 8.71 1.49
CA THR A 108 -5.87 7.65 2.10
C THR A 108 -6.52 6.68 1.12
N ALA A 109 -6.31 6.85 -0.19
CA ALA A 109 -6.81 5.92 -1.19
C ALA A 109 -6.10 4.56 -1.10
N MET A 110 -6.86 3.51 -0.75
CA MET A 110 -6.36 2.14 -0.56
C MET A 110 -5.69 1.61 -1.83
N LYS A 111 -4.52 1.00 -1.67
CA LYS A 111 -3.68 0.51 -2.78
C LYS A 111 -3.81 -0.99 -2.99
N SER A 112 -4.04 -1.75 -1.93
CA SER A 112 -4.32 -3.19 -1.99
C SER A 112 -5.55 -3.46 -2.85
N LYS A 113 -5.57 -4.62 -3.50
CA LYS A 113 -6.77 -5.17 -4.13
C LYS A 113 -7.80 -5.56 -3.07
N ALA A 114 -7.33 -6.10 -1.94
CA ALA A 114 -8.19 -6.54 -0.84
C ALA A 114 -9.13 -5.44 -0.32
N PHE A 115 -8.64 -4.21 -0.14
CA PHE A 115 -9.44 -3.11 0.45
C PHE A 115 -10.13 -2.21 -0.57
N LYS A 116 -10.26 -2.64 -1.83
CA LYS A 116 -10.97 -1.89 -2.88
C LYS A 116 -12.42 -2.32 -3.10
N THR A 117 -12.83 -3.44 -2.52
CA THR A 117 -14.17 -4.00 -2.69
C THR A 117 -15.06 -3.67 -1.49
N ALA A 118 -16.31 -3.32 -1.74
CA ALA A 118 -17.29 -2.96 -0.71
C ALA A 118 -17.42 -3.98 0.44
N ALA A 119 -17.27 -5.26 0.13
CA ALA A 119 -17.37 -6.35 1.12
C ALA A 119 -16.21 -6.34 2.15
N THR A 120 -15.07 -5.77 1.79
CA THR A 120 -13.80 -5.86 2.54
C THR A 120 -13.20 -4.49 2.82
N ASN A 121 -13.94 -3.41 2.56
CA ASN A 121 -13.46 -2.06 2.87
C ASN A 121 -13.22 -1.93 4.39
N PRO A 122 -12.04 -1.41 4.81
CA PRO A 122 -11.79 -1.08 6.19
C PRO A 122 -12.73 0.03 6.65
N THR A 123 -13.14 -0.03 7.91
CA THR A 123 -13.96 1.01 8.53
C THR A 123 -13.40 1.47 9.86
N ILE A 124 -13.53 2.75 10.14
CA ILE A 124 -13.40 3.31 11.49
C ILE A 124 -14.79 3.69 11.97
N THR A 125 -15.17 3.24 13.15
CA THR A 125 -16.42 3.62 13.81
C THR A 125 -16.12 4.39 15.09
N ILE A 126 -16.73 5.57 15.22
CA ILE A 126 -16.75 6.37 16.44
C ILE A 126 -18.13 6.16 17.05
N LYS A 127 -18.20 5.58 18.25
CA LYS A 127 -19.46 5.46 18.98
C LYS A 127 -19.79 6.75 19.70
N GLN A 128 -21.02 7.22 19.56
CA GLN A 128 -21.45 8.45 20.25
C GLN A 128 -21.46 8.28 21.78
N SER A 129 -21.85 7.08 22.27
CA SER A 129 -22.10 6.84 23.69
C SER A 129 -20.89 7.06 24.59
N ASP A 130 -19.70 6.76 24.08
CA ASP A 130 -18.45 6.74 24.84
C ASP A 130 -17.25 7.28 24.06
N LEU A 131 -17.48 7.78 22.84
CA LEU A 131 -16.45 8.27 21.91
C LEU A 131 -15.40 7.21 21.56
N THR A 132 -15.71 5.93 21.73
CA THR A 132 -14.78 4.85 21.39
C THR A 132 -14.54 4.79 19.89
N VAL A 133 -13.26 4.76 19.51
CA VAL A 133 -12.81 4.64 18.12
C VAL A 133 -12.39 3.21 17.88
N THR A 134 -13.09 2.51 17.00
CA THR A 134 -12.81 1.11 16.63
C THR A 134 -12.50 1.01 15.15
N THR A 135 -11.43 0.28 14.80
CA THR A 135 -11.08 -0.05 13.42
C THR A 135 -11.47 -1.49 13.11
N ASP A 136 -12.10 -1.73 11.97
CA ASP A 136 -12.42 -3.06 11.43
C ASP A 136 -11.83 -3.23 10.03
N TYR A 137 -11.13 -4.36 9.82
CA TYR A 137 -10.49 -4.74 8.55
C TYR A 137 -11.22 -5.90 7.84
N LYS A 138 -12.52 -6.11 8.11
CA LYS A 138 -13.45 -7.04 7.42
C LYS A 138 -12.79 -8.26 6.77
N GLY A 139 -12.35 -9.19 7.62
CA GLY A 139 -11.80 -10.49 7.20
C GLY A 139 -10.30 -10.51 6.86
N TYR A 140 -9.56 -9.43 7.17
CA TYR A 140 -8.09 -9.33 6.98
C TYR A 140 -7.33 -8.91 8.22
#